data_AF-A0A436AKC8-F1
#
_entry.id   AF-A0A436AKC8-F1
#
_cell.length_a   1.000
_cell.length_b   1.000
_cell.length_c   1.000
_cell.angle_alpha   90.00
_cell.angle_beta   90.00
_cell.angle_gamma   90.00
#
_symmetry.space_group_name_H-M   'P 1'
#
loop_
_entity.id
_entity.type
_entity.pdbx_description
1 polymer ?
#
loop_
_entity_poly.entity_id
_entity_poly.type
_entity_poly.pdbx_seq_one_letter_code
_entity_poly.pdbx_strand_id
1 'polypeptide(L)'
;MMRRSILALNAGSSSIKFALYDLVSSRDMQLVSRGTLDLGDKPTLRAKAADGTVQCDRPLTADKRRDAAIGEMLNWVQGEIGERNLICAGHRIVHGGSEFIEPVRLTPDIIDAIDKLTPLAPLHQPRSLAPVRAIAALQPDLPQVGCFDTAFHQTIDPLVRRFALPRQYEEQGLRRYGFHGLSYEYIAGRLSEISPIFAAKHTIVAHLGNGASLCALHGGKSIDTTMGFSALDGLVMGTRCGAIDPGVLLYFLLERGIAAEELQAMLYEKSGLLGVSGISGDMRTLEASNDPRAQEAMALFAFRAAREAAALANTMGGLECLVFTAGIGERSATIRKAICEKLTWLGVVLEDRANNTHAEILSRPESKVEVRVIATDEESVVARHSRMVMQA
;
A
#
# COMPACT_ATOMS: atom_id res chain seq x y z
N MET A 1 15.76 27.28 -18.91
CA MET A 1 14.51 26.54 -19.19
C MET A 1 13.85 26.27 -17.85
N MET A 2 12.57 26.62 -17.65
CA MET A 2 11.88 26.33 -16.39
C MET A 2 11.87 24.82 -16.14
N ARG A 3 12.27 24.38 -14.94
CA ARG A 3 12.26 22.97 -14.56
C ARG A 3 10.81 22.51 -14.44
N ARG A 4 10.47 21.39 -15.09
CA ARG A 4 9.13 20.80 -15.02
C ARG A 4 9.05 19.85 -13.84
N SER A 5 7.98 19.91 -13.06
CA SER A 5 7.84 19.11 -11.84
C SER A 5 6.49 18.39 -11.76
N ILE A 6 6.48 17.25 -11.07
CA ILE A 6 5.30 16.42 -10.81
C ILE A 6 5.08 16.33 -9.30
N LEU A 7 3.86 16.59 -8.85
CA LEU A 7 3.44 16.35 -7.48
C LEU A 7 2.78 14.98 -7.38
N ALA A 8 3.35 14.04 -6.64
CA ALA A 8 2.75 12.74 -6.36
C ALA A 8 2.08 12.75 -4.99
N LEU A 9 0.86 12.22 -4.89
CA LEU A 9 0.02 12.22 -3.70
C LEU A 9 -0.43 10.82 -3.33
N ASN A 10 -0.36 10.51 -2.04
CA ASN A 10 -0.82 9.26 -1.45
C ASN A 10 -1.67 9.54 -0.21
N ALA A 11 -2.99 9.41 -0.36
CA ALA A 11 -3.94 9.66 0.71
C ALA A 11 -4.18 8.39 1.55
N GLY A 12 -3.82 8.46 2.83
CA GLY A 12 -4.15 7.48 3.86
C GLY A 12 -5.40 7.86 4.67
N SER A 13 -5.62 7.14 5.77
CA SER A 13 -6.75 7.38 6.68
C SER A 13 -6.70 8.75 7.36
N SER A 14 -5.55 9.07 7.97
CA SER A 14 -5.32 10.27 8.77
C SER A 14 -4.18 11.15 8.24
N SER A 15 -3.59 10.84 7.08
CA SER A 15 -2.54 11.65 6.49
C SER A 15 -2.54 11.58 4.97
N ILE A 16 -1.93 12.58 4.33
CA ILE A 16 -1.61 12.57 2.90
C ILE A 16 -0.10 12.71 2.79
N LYS A 17 0.56 11.68 2.28
CA LYS A 17 1.97 11.79 1.89
C LYS A 17 2.04 12.43 0.51
N PHE A 18 3.07 13.23 0.30
CA PHE A 18 3.32 13.83 -0.99
C PHE A 18 4.81 13.89 -1.30
N ALA A 19 5.15 13.90 -2.57
CA ALA A 19 6.51 14.13 -3.04
C ALA A 19 6.51 14.95 -4.32
N LEU A 20 7.44 15.89 -4.40
CA LEU A 20 7.68 16.72 -5.58
C LEU A 20 8.91 16.19 -6.31
N TYR A 21 8.77 15.92 -7.61
CA TYR A 21 9.84 15.41 -8.45
C TYR A 21 10.11 16.36 -9.62
N ASP A 22 11.38 16.68 -9.87
CA ASP A 22 11.83 17.41 -11.05
C ASP A 22 12.11 16.43 -12.19
N LEU A 23 11.66 16.76 -13.41
CA LEU A 23 12.01 16.04 -14.63
C LEU A 23 13.39 16.51 -15.10
N VAL A 24 14.42 15.69 -14.90
CA VAL A 24 15.81 16.02 -15.25
C VAL A 24 16.13 15.59 -16.69
N SER A 25 15.59 14.45 -17.11
CA SER A 25 15.74 13.92 -18.47
C SER A 25 14.45 13.24 -18.94
N SER A 26 14.46 12.66 -20.15
CA SER A 26 13.33 11.84 -20.63
C SER A 26 13.09 10.59 -19.77
N ARG A 27 14.12 10.11 -19.06
CA ARG A 27 14.06 8.88 -18.24
C ARG A 27 14.21 9.13 -16.76
N ASP A 28 14.85 10.23 -16.35
CA ASP A 28 15.22 10.47 -14.96
C ASP A 28 14.34 11.53 -14.31
N MET A 29 14.00 11.26 -13.05
CA MET A 29 13.32 12.21 -12.16
C MET A 29 14.12 12.31 -10.87
N GLN A 30 14.20 13.52 -10.32
CA GLN A 30 14.90 13.77 -9.07
C GLN A 30 13.91 14.20 -8.00
N LEU A 31 13.97 13.57 -6.83
CA LEU A 31 13.20 14.01 -5.67
C LEU A 31 13.66 15.42 -5.28
N VAL A 32 12.72 16.36 -5.17
CA VAL A 32 12.96 17.71 -4.66
C VAL A 32 12.62 17.73 -3.17
N SER A 33 11.39 17.32 -2.86
CA SER A 33 10.83 17.38 -1.52
C SER A 33 9.91 16.20 -1.29
N ARG A 34 9.89 15.71 -0.05
CA ARG A 34 8.90 14.74 0.42
C ARG A 34 8.29 15.25 1.71
N GLY A 35 6.97 15.10 1.85
CA GLY A 35 6.27 15.56 3.03
C GLY A 35 5.04 14.75 3.38
N THR A 36 4.42 15.17 4.46
CA THR A 36 3.21 14.59 5.01
C THR A 36 2.33 15.70 5.56
N LEU A 37 1.09 15.71 5.09
CA LEU A 37 -0.02 16.44 5.67
C LEU A 37 -0.72 15.51 6.65
N ASP A 38 -0.48 15.71 7.94
CA ASP A 38 -1.17 15.00 9.02
C ASP A 38 -2.52 15.67 9.29
N LEU A 39 -3.59 14.89 9.30
CA LEU A 39 -4.98 15.32 9.47
C LEU A 39 -5.58 14.79 10.79
N GLY A 40 -4.73 14.33 11.72
CA GLY A 40 -5.14 13.94 13.06
C GLY A 40 -5.61 15.11 13.92
N ASP A 41 -5.66 14.91 15.25
CA ASP A 41 -6.22 15.90 16.19
C ASP A 41 -5.52 17.26 16.16
N LYS A 42 -4.21 17.23 15.87
CA LYS A 42 -3.33 18.39 15.66
C LYS A 42 -2.76 18.33 14.24
N PRO A 43 -3.48 18.86 13.23
CA PRO A 43 -3.03 18.80 11.86
C PRO A 43 -1.69 19.52 11.66
N THR A 44 -0.77 18.88 10.96
CA THR A 44 0.58 19.43 10.70
C THR A 44 0.97 19.24 9.25
N LEU A 45 1.76 20.17 8.73
CA LEU A 45 2.47 20.03 7.48
C LEU A 45 3.96 19.87 7.78
N ARG A 46 4.52 18.74 7.34
CA ARG A 46 5.95 18.43 7.48
C ARG A 46 6.52 18.10 6.12
N ALA A 47 7.68 18.65 5.78
CA ALA A 47 8.38 18.37 4.54
C ALA A 47 9.89 18.47 4.70
N LYS A 48 10.60 17.64 3.94
CA LYS A 48 12.05 17.60 3.87
C LYS A 48 12.51 17.55 2.43
N ALA A 49 13.66 18.15 2.16
CA ALA A 49 14.36 18.01 0.89
C ALA A 49 14.95 16.60 0.75
N ALA A 50 15.42 16.25 -0.45
CA ALA A 50 16.04 14.95 -0.72
C ALA A 50 17.29 14.64 0.13
N ASP A 51 18.02 15.67 0.57
CA ASP A 51 19.17 15.55 1.47
C ASP A 51 18.79 15.46 2.95
N GLY A 52 17.49 15.48 3.27
CA GLY A 52 16.96 15.42 4.62
C GLY A 52 16.78 16.78 5.31
N THR A 53 17.18 17.88 4.69
CA THR A 53 16.97 19.24 5.22
C THR A 53 15.49 19.50 5.46
N VAL A 54 15.13 19.95 6.66
CA VAL A 54 13.73 20.29 6.99
C VAL A 54 13.35 21.58 6.27
N GLN A 55 12.36 21.49 5.37
CA GLN A 55 11.81 22.64 4.65
C GLN A 55 10.55 23.17 5.33
N CYS A 56 9.78 22.29 5.98
CA CYS A 56 8.57 22.66 6.68
C CYS A 56 8.35 21.74 7.88
N ASP A 57 8.01 22.31 9.03
CA ASP A 57 7.47 21.59 10.18
C ASP A 57 6.61 22.56 11.00
N ARG A 58 5.31 22.57 10.72
CA ARG A 58 4.39 23.53 11.35
C ARG A 58 2.97 22.98 11.48
N PRO A 59 2.20 23.45 12.47
CA PRO A 59 0.77 23.22 12.49
C PRO A 59 0.09 23.85 11.27
N LEU A 60 -1.03 23.27 10.86
CA LEU A 60 -1.91 23.91 9.87
C LEU A 60 -2.62 25.11 10.49
N THR A 61 -2.82 26.13 9.67
CA THR A 61 -3.55 27.35 10.03
C THR A 61 -5.02 27.24 9.65
N ALA A 62 -5.33 26.40 8.67
CA ALA A 62 -6.68 26.13 8.21
C ALA A 62 -7.52 25.38 9.26
N ASP A 63 -8.85 25.55 9.16
CA ASP A 63 -9.84 24.72 9.83
C ASP A 63 -9.53 23.22 9.62
N LYS A 64 -9.93 22.35 10.55
CA LYS A 64 -9.69 20.88 10.51
C LYS A 64 -10.31 20.19 9.30
N ARG A 65 -11.08 20.92 8.47
CA ARG A 65 -11.64 20.42 7.21
C ARG A 65 -10.52 20.03 6.24
N ARG A 66 -10.63 18.80 5.74
CA ARG A 66 -9.62 18.17 4.86
C ARG A 66 -9.28 18.99 3.62
N ASP A 67 -10.27 19.61 2.98
CA ASP A 67 -10.06 20.38 1.75
C ASP A 67 -9.22 21.65 2.00
N ALA A 68 -9.43 22.31 3.14
CA ALA A 68 -8.66 23.48 3.52
C ALA A 68 -7.20 23.12 3.84
N ALA A 69 -6.98 21.97 4.50
CA ALA A 69 -5.66 21.41 4.73
C ALA A 69 -4.92 21.06 3.43
N ILE A 70 -5.63 20.50 2.43
CA ILE A 70 -5.06 20.24 1.10
C ILE A 70 -4.69 21.55 0.40
N GLY A 71 -5.54 22.57 0.49
CA GLY A 71 -5.24 23.90 -0.05
C GLY A 71 -3.98 24.52 0.58
N GLU A 72 -3.80 24.38 1.89
CA GLU A 72 -2.61 24.86 2.58
C GLU A 72 -1.33 24.11 2.15
N MET A 73 -1.42 22.78 1.96
CA MET A 73 -0.33 21.98 1.38
C MET A 73 -0.01 22.43 -0.04
N LEU A 74 -1.01 22.66 -0.90
CA LEU A 74 -0.80 23.13 -2.27
C LEU A 74 -0.18 24.52 -2.31
N ASN A 75 -0.59 25.43 -1.42
CA ASN A 75 0.02 26.75 -1.31
C ASN A 75 1.48 26.65 -0.88
N TRP A 76 1.80 25.76 0.05
CA TRP A 76 3.19 25.49 0.41
C TRP A 76 3.98 24.90 -0.77
N VAL A 77 3.42 23.91 -1.49
CA VAL A 77 4.05 23.36 -2.71
C VAL A 77 4.30 24.48 -3.73
N GLN A 78 3.33 25.37 -3.96
CA GLN A 78 3.46 26.53 -4.84
C GLN A 78 4.55 27.51 -4.39
N GLY A 79 4.75 27.69 -3.08
CA GLY A 79 5.86 28.47 -2.53
C GLY A 79 7.22 27.82 -2.77
N GLU A 80 7.32 26.49 -2.60
CA GLU A 80 8.57 25.73 -2.75
C GLU A 80 8.98 25.48 -4.21
N ILE A 81 8.00 25.38 -5.12
CA ILE A 81 8.31 25.15 -6.54
C ILE A 81 9.15 26.31 -7.10
N GLY A 82 9.00 27.54 -6.58
CA GLY A 82 9.78 28.70 -7.02
C GLY A 82 9.63 28.93 -8.52
N GLU A 83 10.74 28.88 -9.27
CA GLU A 83 10.74 28.98 -10.74
C GLU A 83 10.34 27.69 -11.48
N ARG A 84 9.97 26.62 -10.77
CA ARG A 84 9.52 25.37 -11.39
C ARG A 84 8.10 25.50 -11.90
N ASN A 85 7.84 24.79 -12.99
CA ASN A 85 6.51 24.63 -13.55
C ASN A 85 5.92 23.29 -13.10
N LEU A 86 4.91 23.31 -12.23
CA LEU A 86 4.16 22.12 -11.85
C LEU A 86 3.27 21.69 -13.02
N ILE A 87 3.62 20.59 -13.68
CA ILE A 87 2.98 20.17 -14.93
C ILE A 87 1.83 19.19 -14.74
N CYS A 88 1.78 18.48 -13.60
CA CYS A 88 0.66 17.62 -13.23
C CYS A 88 0.71 17.22 -11.74
N ALA A 89 -0.43 16.80 -11.22
CA ALA A 89 -0.53 16.07 -9.96
C ALA A 89 -0.92 14.60 -10.21
N GLY A 90 -0.15 13.67 -9.66
CA GLY A 90 -0.44 12.24 -9.68
C GLY A 90 -1.06 11.79 -8.36
N HIS A 91 -2.05 10.91 -8.42
CA HIS A 91 -2.81 10.46 -7.26
C HIS A 91 -2.80 8.94 -7.19
N ARG A 92 -2.38 8.40 -6.04
CA ARG A 92 -2.68 7.01 -5.70
C ARG A 92 -4.18 6.87 -5.45
N ILE A 93 -4.82 5.96 -6.17
CA ILE A 93 -6.22 5.58 -6.05
C ILE A 93 -6.29 4.10 -5.67
N VAL A 94 -7.07 3.76 -4.65
CA VAL A 94 -7.09 2.39 -4.12
C VAL A 94 -7.73 1.41 -5.10
N HIS A 95 -8.88 1.72 -5.69
CA HIS A 95 -9.60 0.77 -6.53
C HIS A 95 -9.82 1.31 -7.95
N GLY A 96 -9.31 0.60 -8.96
CA GLY A 96 -9.54 0.89 -10.39
C GLY A 96 -10.63 0.02 -11.04
N GLY A 97 -11.11 -1.01 -10.33
CA GLY A 97 -12.17 -1.86 -10.85
C GLY A 97 -11.68 -2.71 -12.04
N SER A 98 -12.59 -3.03 -12.95
CA SER A 98 -12.26 -3.72 -14.20
C SER A 98 -11.81 -2.78 -15.32
N GLU A 99 -12.12 -1.49 -15.20
CA GLU A 99 -11.93 -0.51 -16.27
C GLU A 99 -10.58 0.20 -16.17
N PHE A 100 -10.18 0.63 -14.96
CA PHE A 100 -8.95 1.39 -14.75
C PHE A 100 -7.80 0.45 -14.38
N ILE A 101 -7.25 -0.19 -15.41
CA ILE A 101 -6.15 -1.16 -15.31
C ILE A 101 -4.77 -0.57 -15.58
N GLU A 102 -4.72 0.70 -15.98
CA GLU A 102 -3.52 1.49 -16.24
C GLU A 102 -3.72 2.91 -15.68
N PRO A 103 -2.66 3.70 -15.49
CA PRO A 103 -2.80 5.10 -15.07
C PRO A 103 -3.54 5.93 -16.12
N VAL A 104 -4.44 6.81 -15.68
CA VAL A 104 -5.27 7.61 -16.60
C VAL A 104 -5.26 9.09 -16.22
N ARG A 105 -5.34 9.96 -17.23
CA ARG A 105 -5.63 11.38 -17.01
C ARG A 105 -7.04 11.52 -16.47
N LEU A 106 -7.19 12.25 -15.36
CA LEU A 106 -8.46 12.44 -14.68
C LEU A 106 -9.25 13.57 -15.36
N THR A 107 -10.41 13.21 -15.89
CA THR A 107 -11.47 14.12 -16.33
C THR A 107 -12.65 14.04 -15.35
N PRO A 108 -13.61 14.99 -15.37
CA PRO A 108 -14.81 14.89 -14.54
C PRO A 108 -15.53 13.53 -14.68
N ASP A 109 -15.72 13.05 -15.91
CA ASP A 109 -16.38 11.76 -16.18
C ASP A 109 -15.60 10.57 -15.59
N ILE A 110 -14.28 10.59 -15.68
CA ILE A 110 -13.41 9.55 -15.11
C ILE A 110 -13.46 9.60 -13.57
N ILE A 111 -13.46 10.79 -12.98
CA ILE A 111 -13.59 10.96 -11.52
C ILE A 111 -14.92 10.36 -11.04
N ASP A 112 -16.01 10.63 -11.75
CA ASP A 112 -17.33 10.08 -11.41
C ASP A 112 -17.39 8.56 -11.59
N ALA A 113 -16.76 8.02 -12.63
CA ALA A 113 -16.64 6.58 -12.83
C ALA A 113 -15.83 5.90 -11.71
N ILE A 114 -14.73 6.52 -11.27
CA ILE A 114 -13.92 6.04 -10.15
C ILE A 114 -14.69 6.13 -8.82
N ASP A 115 -15.53 7.15 -8.63
CA ASP A 115 -16.35 7.31 -7.41
C ASP A 115 -17.45 6.25 -7.31
N LYS A 116 -18.01 5.79 -8.44
CA LYS A 116 -18.95 4.66 -8.49
C LYS A 116 -18.34 3.34 -7.99
N LEU A 117 -17.01 3.24 -7.89
CA LEU A 117 -16.31 2.10 -7.30
C LEU A 117 -16.23 2.17 -5.76
N THR A 118 -16.74 3.24 -5.13
CA THR A 118 -16.77 3.39 -3.66
C THR A 118 -17.35 2.18 -2.92
N PRO A 119 -18.42 1.49 -3.38
CA PRO A 119 -18.90 0.27 -2.73
C PRO A 119 -17.85 -0.84 -2.61
N LEU A 120 -16.84 -0.89 -3.49
CA LEU A 120 -15.75 -1.87 -3.45
C LEU A 120 -14.67 -1.53 -2.41
N ALA A 121 -14.53 -0.25 -2.07
CA ALA A 121 -13.53 0.25 -1.13
C ALA A 121 -14.07 1.44 -0.30
N PRO A 122 -15.13 1.25 0.51
CA PRO A 122 -15.93 2.36 1.08
C PRO A 122 -15.13 3.31 1.97
N LEU A 123 -14.14 2.80 2.70
CA LEU A 123 -13.30 3.59 3.60
C LEU A 123 -12.09 4.23 2.90
N HIS A 124 -11.76 3.82 1.68
CA HIS A 124 -10.49 4.19 1.02
C HIS A 124 -10.71 4.99 -0.26
N GLN A 125 -11.73 4.66 -1.05
CA GLN A 125 -12.00 5.32 -2.32
C GLN A 125 -12.33 6.81 -2.14
N PRO A 126 -13.24 7.21 -1.23
CA PRO A 126 -13.55 8.63 -1.03
C PRO A 126 -12.33 9.42 -0.54
N ARG A 127 -11.48 8.79 0.28
CA ARG A 127 -10.24 9.41 0.79
C ARG A 127 -9.22 9.63 -0.32
N SER A 128 -9.14 8.72 -1.29
CA SER A 128 -8.27 8.83 -2.45
C SER A 128 -8.74 9.93 -3.42
N LEU A 129 -10.05 10.11 -3.56
CA LEU A 129 -10.66 11.13 -4.42
C LEU A 129 -10.69 12.54 -3.80
N ALA A 130 -10.59 12.67 -2.48
CA ALA A 130 -10.63 13.98 -1.82
C ALA A 130 -9.52 14.94 -2.32
N PRO A 131 -8.22 14.55 -2.40
CA PRO A 131 -7.19 15.39 -3.01
C PRO A 131 -7.44 15.72 -4.48
N VAL A 132 -8.01 14.77 -5.23
CA VAL A 132 -8.34 14.98 -6.65
C VAL A 132 -9.35 16.12 -6.80
N ARG A 133 -10.44 16.05 -6.03
CA ARG A 133 -11.51 17.06 -6.03
C ARG A 133 -11.02 18.42 -5.54
N ALA A 134 -10.21 18.43 -4.47
CA ALA A 134 -9.65 19.67 -3.92
C ALA A 134 -8.70 20.35 -4.92
N ILE A 135 -7.81 19.60 -5.58
CA ILE A 135 -6.92 20.15 -6.61
C ILE A 135 -7.71 20.61 -7.83
N ALA A 136 -8.72 19.86 -8.27
CA ALA A 136 -9.57 20.27 -9.40
C ALA A 136 -10.27 21.61 -9.15
N ALA A 137 -10.69 21.87 -7.90
CA ALA A 137 -11.31 23.13 -7.52
C ALA A 137 -10.30 24.29 -7.39
N LEU A 138 -9.10 24.02 -6.87
CA LEU A 138 -8.09 25.05 -6.58
C LEU A 138 -7.20 25.39 -7.78
N GLN A 139 -6.93 24.42 -8.65
CA GLN A 139 -6.11 24.56 -9.86
C GLN A 139 -6.77 23.83 -11.04
N PRO A 140 -7.85 24.38 -11.62
CA PRO A 140 -8.63 23.71 -12.67
C PRO A 140 -7.82 23.35 -13.92
N ASP A 141 -6.79 24.15 -14.22
CA ASP A 141 -5.94 23.95 -15.39
C ASP A 141 -4.79 22.95 -15.14
N LEU A 142 -4.55 22.53 -13.89
CA LEU A 142 -3.50 21.55 -13.58
C LEU A 142 -3.98 20.14 -13.98
N PRO A 143 -3.31 19.45 -14.92
CA PRO A 143 -3.63 18.08 -15.25
C PRO A 143 -3.44 17.15 -14.04
N GLN A 144 -4.40 16.25 -13.83
CA GLN A 144 -4.33 15.25 -12.77
C GLN A 144 -4.30 13.84 -13.36
N VAL A 145 -3.57 12.91 -12.74
CA VAL A 145 -3.44 11.52 -13.17
C VAL A 145 -3.78 10.58 -12.03
N GLY A 146 -4.66 9.61 -12.27
CA GLY A 146 -5.00 8.55 -11.33
C GLY A 146 -4.12 7.32 -11.56
N CYS A 147 -3.51 6.80 -10.49
CA CYS A 147 -2.66 5.61 -10.49
C CYS A 147 -3.26 4.58 -9.52
N PHE A 148 -3.60 3.38 -9.98
CA PHE A 148 -4.45 2.46 -9.23
C PHE A 148 -3.67 1.33 -8.55
N ASP A 149 -3.91 1.08 -7.27
CA ASP A 149 -3.31 -0.06 -6.55
C ASP A 149 -3.70 -1.42 -7.14
N THR A 150 -4.85 -1.51 -7.80
CA THR A 150 -5.35 -2.73 -8.44
C THR A 150 -4.69 -3.01 -9.80
N ALA A 151 -4.00 -2.03 -10.40
CA ALA A 151 -3.49 -2.13 -11.77
C ALA A 151 -2.35 -3.16 -11.91
N PHE A 152 -1.42 -3.19 -10.94
CA PHE A 152 -0.27 -4.11 -10.99
C PHE A 152 -0.68 -5.60 -10.94
N HIS A 153 -1.86 -5.89 -10.40
CA HIS A 153 -2.39 -7.24 -10.25
C HIS A 153 -3.14 -7.74 -11.49
N GLN A 154 -3.17 -6.96 -12.57
CA GLN A 154 -3.90 -7.30 -13.80
C GLN A 154 -3.23 -8.42 -14.62
N THR A 155 -2.08 -8.92 -14.18
CA THR A 155 -1.41 -10.09 -14.74
C THR A 155 -1.79 -11.41 -14.07
N ILE A 156 -2.51 -11.38 -12.94
CA ILE A 156 -2.93 -12.60 -12.21
C ILE A 156 -3.88 -13.42 -13.10
N ASP A 157 -3.66 -14.73 -13.20
CA ASP A 157 -4.48 -15.64 -14.01
C ASP A 157 -5.97 -15.64 -13.56
N PRO A 158 -6.94 -15.73 -14.49
CA PRO A 158 -8.36 -15.80 -14.14
C PRO A 158 -8.72 -16.91 -13.14
N LEU A 159 -8.04 -18.06 -13.18
CA LEU A 159 -8.21 -19.15 -12.21
C LEU A 159 -7.94 -18.67 -10.78
N VAL A 160 -6.87 -17.90 -10.58
CA VAL A 160 -6.43 -17.37 -9.28
C VAL A 160 -7.37 -16.24 -8.81
N ARG A 161 -7.98 -15.50 -9.75
CA ARG A 161 -8.91 -14.41 -9.40
C ARG A 161 -10.31 -14.85 -9.07
N ARG A 162 -10.74 -15.99 -9.58
CA ARG A 162 -12.13 -16.44 -9.51
C ARG A 162 -12.49 -16.87 -8.09
N PHE A 163 -13.62 -16.38 -7.59
CA PHE A 163 -14.28 -16.99 -6.44
C PHE A 163 -15.15 -18.15 -6.89
N ALA A 164 -15.21 -19.21 -6.09
CA ALA A 164 -16.11 -20.36 -6.31
C ALA A 164 -17.56 -19.99 -5.96
N LEU A 165 -18.11 -19.00 -6.68
CA LEU A 165 -19.45 -18.45 -6.53
C LEU A 165 -20.24 -18.65 -7.84
N PRO A 166 -21.58 -18.49 -7.83
CA PRO A 166 -22.38 -18.51 -9.04
C PRO A 166 -21.84 -17.56 -10.11
N ARG A 167 -21.74 -18.04 -11.35
CA ARG A 167 -21.03 -17.37 -12.46
C ARG A 167 -21.47 -15.93 -12.72
N GLN A 168 -22.77 -15.64 -12.54
CA GLN A 168 -23.35 -14.32 -12.70
C GLN A 168 -22.64 -13.22 -11.87
N TYR A 169 -22.03 -13.57 -10.73
CA TYR A 169 -21.31 -12.60 -9.90
C TYR A 169 -19.93 -12.27 -10.48
N GLU A 170 -19.23 -13.25 -11.07
CA GLU A 170 -17.99 -12.99 -11.79
C GLU A 170 -18.24 -12.06 -12.99
N GLU A 171 -19.35 -12.26 -13.71
CA GLU A 171 -19.80 -11.42 -14.82
C GLU A 171 -20.14 -9.98 -14.37
N GLN A 172 -20.54 -9.80 -13.11
CA GLN A 172 -20.74 -8.49 -12.47
C GLN A 172 -19.45 -7.90 -11.88
N GLY A 173 -18.29 -8.54 -12.08
CA GLY A 173 -16.99 -8.05 -11.62
C GLY A 173 -16.59 -8.50 -10.21
N LEU A 174 -17.29 -9.48 -9.61
CA LEU A 174 -16.91 -10.06 -8.32
C LEU A 174 -15.73 -11.03 -8.48
N ARG A 175 -14.52 -10.54 -8.20
CA ARG A 175 -13.25 -11.27 -8.35
C ARG A 175 -12.17 -10.72 -7.42
N ARG A 176 -11.05 -11.42 -7.29
CA ARG A 176 -9.84 -10.87 -6.67
C ARG A 176 -9.30 -9.72 -7.52
N TYR A 177 -9.10 -8.57 -6.89
CA TYR A 177 -8.44 -7.41 -7.50
C TYR A 177 -7.00 -7.26 -7.02
N GLY A 178 -6.75 -7.45 -5.71
CA GLY A 178 -5.46 -7.14 -5.10
C GLY A 178 -5.21 -5.64 -4.92
N PHE A 179 -4.37 -5.28 -3.95
CA PHE A 179 -4.04 -3.88 -3.64
C PHE A 179 -2.57 -3.74 -3.24
N HIS A 180 -2.13 -2.52 -2.94
CA HIS A 180 -0.72 -2.16 -2.77
C HIS A 180 0.11 -2.40 -4.05
N GLY A 181 -0.53 -2.42 -5.22
CA GLY A 181 0.13 -2.67 -6.50
C GLY A 181 1.25 -1.68 -6.80
N LEU A 182 1.10 -0.41 -6.43
CA LEU A 182 2.16 0.59 -6.62
C LEU A 182 3.40 0.25 -5.78
N SER A 183 3.21 -0.27 -4.57
CA SER A 183 4.34 -0.74 -3.75
C SER A 183 5.01 -1.96 -4.38
N TYR A 184 4.24 -2.96 -4.83
CA TYR A 184 4.80 -4.13 -5.47
C TYR A 184 5.51 -3.81 -6.79
N GLU A 185 4.97 -2.88 -7.58
CA GLU A 185 5.61 -2.38 -8.79
C GLU A 185 6.95 -1.72 -8.48
N TYR A 186 7.01 -0.90 -7.43
CA TYR A 186 8.27 -0.32 -6.97
C TYR A 186 9.29 -1.40 -6.60
N ILE A 187 8.88 -2.40 -5.81
CA ILE A 187 9.77 -3.47 -5.37
C ILE A 187 10.25 -4.31 -6.55
N ALA A 188 9.38 -4.66 -7.50
CA ALA A 188 9.75 -5.38 -8.72
C ALA A 188 10.78 -4.61 -9.55
N GLY A 189 10.61 -3.29 -9.69
CA GLY A 189 11.58 -2.41 -10.34
C GLY A 189 12.93 -2.38 -9.61
N ARG A 190 12.91 -2.17 -8.28
CA ARG A 190 14.14 -2.15 -7.46
C ARG A 190 14.90 -3.45 -7.49
N LEU A 191 14.21 -4.59 -7.46
CA LEU A 191 14.85 -5.90 -7.59
C LEU A 191 15.56 -6.04 -8.94
N SER A 192 14.92 -5.57 -10.03
CA SER A 192 15.51 -5.59 -11.37
C SER A 192 16.73 -4.68 -11.48
N GLU A 193 16.73 -3.54 -10.79
CA GLU A 193 17.88 -2.62 -10.71
C GLU A 193 19.05 -3.20 -9.90
N ILE A 194 18.77 -3.98 -8.84
CA ILE A 194 19.80 -4.69 -8.06
C ILE A 194 20.45 -5.77 -8.94
N SER A 195 19.63 -6.58 -9.62
CA SER A 195 20.12 -7.53 -10.61
C SER A 195 18.97 -8.04 -11.50
N PRO A 196 19.15 -8.10 -12.83
CA PRO A 196 18.16 -8.67 -13.74
C PRO A 196 17.72 -10.10 -13.38
N ILE A 197 18.54 -10.87 -12.66
CA ILE A 197 18.19 -12.24 -12.26
C ILE A 197 16.99 -12.29 -11.31
N PHE A 198 16.73 -11.24 -10.53
CA PHE A 198 15.59 -11.22 -9.61
C PHE A 198 14.25 -11.24 -10.33
N ALA A 199 14.18 -10.73 -11.56
CA ALA A 199 12.96 -10.83 -12.36
C ALA A 199 12.57 -12.29 -12.62
N ALA A 200 13.54 -13.20 -12.75
CA ALA A 200 13.30 -14.62 -12.97
C ALA A 200 13.00 -15.42 -11.69
N LYS A 201 13.30 -14.87 -10.49
CA LYS A 201 13.10 -15.56 -9.22
C LYS A 201 11.61 -15.60 -8.83
N HIS A 202 11.17 -16.70 -8.25
CA HIS A 202 9.89 -16.79 -7.54
C HIS A 202 9.99 -16.00 -6.23
N THR A 203 9.44 -14.78 -6.25
CA THR A 203 9.62 -13.80 -5.18
C THR A 203 8.30 -13.57 -4.46
N ILE A 204 8.31 -13.65 -3.13
CA ILE A 204 7.21 -13.12 -2.32
C ILE A 204 7.61 -11.77 -1.78
N VAL A 205 6.77 -10.77 -1.98
CA VAL A 205 6.91 -9.46 -1.35
C VAL A 205 5.87 -9.34 -0.25
N ALA A 206 6.32 -9.13 0.98
CA ALA A 206 5.53 -8.88 2.16
C ALA A 206 5.45 -7.37 2.44
N HIS A 207 4.39 -6.74 1.94
CA HIS A 207 4.06 -5.36 2.29
C HIS A 207 3.33 -5.37 3.64
N LEU A 208 4.06 -5.09 4.72
CA LEU A 208 3.53 -5.18 6.09
C LEU A 208 3.47 -3.78 6.70
N GLY A 209 2.26 -3.24 6.83
CA GLY A 209 1.98 -1.99 7.52
C GLY A 209 0.67 -2.07 8.30
N ASN A 210 0.02 -0.93 8.55
CA ASN A 210 -1.33 -0.91 9.15
C ASN A 210 -2.36 -1.62 8.24
N GLY A 211 -2.14 -1.55 6.92
CA GLY A 211 -2.61 -2.54 5.96
C GLY A 211 -1.48 -3.49 5.61
N ALA A 212 -1.79 -4.78 5.51
CA ALA A 212 -0.78 -5.80 5.25
C ALA A 212 -1.27 -6.75 4.15
N SER A 213 -0.38 -7.06 3.22
CA SER A 213 -0.62 -8.04 2.16
C SER A 213 0.69 -8.67 1.70
N LEU A 214 0.58 -9.83 1.06
CA LEU A 214 1.69 -10.43 0.34
C LEU A 214 1.36 -10.50 -1.15
N CYS A 215 2.38 -10.45 -2.00
CA CYS A 215 2.25 -10.67 -3.43
C CYS A 215 3.32 -11.65 -3.91
N ALA A 216 2.88 -12.61 -4.73
CA ALA A 216 3.71 -13.54 -5.47
C ALA A 216 4.14 -12.88 -6.79
N LEU A 217 5.44 -12.72 -7.00
CA LEU A 217 6.04 -12.12 -8.18
C LEU A 217 6.86 -13.14 -8.96
N HIS A 218 6.64 -13.17 -10.26
CA HIS A 218 7.48 -13.89 -11.21
C HIS A 218 7.53 -13.14 -12.54
N GLY A 219 8.70 -13.04 -13.17
CA GLY A 219 8.91 -12.21 -14.36
C GLY A 219 8.68 -10.71 -14.10
N GLY A 220 8.85 -10.25 -12.85
CA GLY A 220 8.50 -8.88 -12.43
C GLY A 220 6.99 -8.58 -12.43
N LYS A 221 6.13 -9.58 -12.58
CA LYS A 221 4.66 -9.46 -12.66
C LYS A 221 3.99 -10.09 -11.45
N SER A 222 2.80 -9.59 -11.09
CA SER A 222 1.98 -10.20 -10.05
C SER A 222 1.32 -11.48 -10.56
N ILE A 223 1.59 -12.59 -9.88
CA ILE A 223 1.01 -13.91 -10.18
C ILE A 223 -0.12 -14.24 -9.21
N ASP A 224 -0.01 -13.79 -7.96
CA ASP A 224 -1.01 -13.98 -6.90
C ASP A 224 -0.83 -12.92 -5.80
N THR A 225 -1.85 -12.66 -4.98
CA THR A 225 -1.83 -11.68 -3.90
C THR A 225 -2.87 -12.00 -2.84
N THR A 226 -2.56 -11.70 -1.57
CA THR A 226 -3.42 -12.10 -0.44
C THR A 226 -4.71 -11.31 -0.36
N MET A 227 -4.70 -10.03 -0.74
CA MET A 227 -5.93 -9.24 -0.74
C MET A 227 -6.84 -9.66 -1.90
N GLY A 228 -8.12 -9.77 -1.58
CA GLY A 228 -9.15 -10.35 -2.43
C GLY A 228 -9.90 -9.32 -3.27
N PHE A 229 -11.22 -9.39 -3.17
CA PHE A 229 -12.19 -8.43 -3.73
C PHE A 229 -12.05 -7.04 -3.10
N SER A 230 -11.80 -7.02 -1.79
CA SER A 230 -11.61 -5.80 -1.01
C SER A 230 -10.30 -5.87 -0.25
N ALA A 231 -9.88 -4.73 0.28
CA ALA A 231 -8.69 -4.65 1.13
C ALA A 231 -8.91 -5.28 2.53
N LEU A 232 -10.06 -5.93 2.79
CA LEU A 232 -10.33 -6.63 4.05
C LEU A 232 -9.72 -8.03 4.09
N ASP A 233 -9.69 -8.72 2.95
CA ASP A 233 -9.26 -10.12 2.83
C ASP A 233 -7.73 -10.27 2.94
N GLY A 234 -7.28 -11.49 3.25
CA GLY A 234 -5.86 -11.85 3.37
C GLY A 234 -5.34 -11.81 4.80
N LEU A 235 -4.34 -10.96 5.06
CA LEU A 235 -3.62 -10.96 6.34
C LEU A 235 -4.42 -10.31 7.47
N VAL A 236 -4.09 -10.71 8.70
CA VAL A 236 -4.39 -9.90 9.90
C VAL A 236 -3.70 -8.55 9.75
N MET A 237 -4.40 -7.45 10.06
CA MET A 237 -3.83 -6.10 9.95
C MET A 237 -4.05 -5.34 11.26
N GLY A 238 -3.80 -4.03 11.31
CA GLY A 238 -3.94 -3.26 12.55
C GLY A 238 -5.35 -3.34 13.15
N THR A 239 -6.37 -3.07 12.33
CA THR A 239 -7.79 -3.08 12.74
C THR A 239 -8.69 -3.97 11.90
N ARG A 240 -8.14 -4.56 10.84
CA ARG A 240 -8.88 -5.43 9.90
C ARG A 240 -8.69 -6.89 10.25
N CYS A 241 -9.78 -7.66 10.17
CA CYS A 241 -9.77 -9.09 10.52
C CYS A 241 -8.88 -9.96 9.60
N GLY A 242 -8.77 -9.61 8.32
CA GLY A 242 -8.17 -10.49 7.32
C GLY A 242 -9.12 -11.60 6.89
N ALA A 243 -8.58 -12.69 6.35
CA ALA A 243 -9.34 -13.85 5.94
C ALA A 243 -9.96 -14.57 7.15
N ILE A 244 -11.29 -14.66 7.18
CA ILE A 244 -12.07 -15.43 8.15
C ILE A 244 -13.13 -16.28 7.44
N ASP A 245 -13.67 -17.26 8.15
CA ASP A 245 -14.73 -18.12 7.64
C ASP A 245 -16.03 -17.31 7.38
N PRO A 246 -16.59 -17.33 6.16
CA PRO A 246 -17.86 -16.66 5.86
C PRO A 246 -19.03 -17.12 6.76
N GLY A 247 -19.00 -18.35 7.28
CA GLY A 247 -19.99 -18.85 8.24
C GLY A 247 -20.04 -18.04 9.54
N VAL A 248 -18.91 -17.45 9.96
CA VAL A 248 -18.88 -16.54 11.13
C VAL A 248 -19.67 -15.26 10.84
N LEU A 249 -19.62 -14.75 9.61
CA LEU A 249 -20.41 -13.58 9.21
C LEU A 249 -21.90 -13.88 9.23
N LEU A 250 -22.30 -15.04 8.68
CA LEU A 250 -23.69 -15.49 8.70
C LEU A 250 -24.20 -15.69 10.12
N TYR A 251 -23.38 -16.26 11.01
CA TYR A 251 -23.72 -16.42 12.41
C TYR A 251 -23.98 -15.07 13.09
N PHE A 252 -23.15 -14.04 12.84
CA PHE A 252 -23.38 -12.71 13.42
C PHE A 252 -24.67 -12.06 12.92
N LEU A 253 -24.97 -12.16 11.63
CA LEU A 253 -26.15 -11.55 11.04
C LEU A 253 -27.44 -12.28 11.45
N LEU A 254 -27.46 -13.60 11.31
CA LEU A 254 -28.68 -14.40 11.43
C LEU A 254 -28.98 -14.82 12.87
N GLU A 255 -27.95 -15.21 13.63
CA GLU A 255 -28.14 -15.75 14.99
C GLU A 255 -27.94 -14.69 16.07
N ARG A 256 -26.99 -13.76 15.88
CA ARG A 256 -26.73 -12.68 16.84
C ARG A 256 -27.50 -11.40 16.54
N GLY A 257 -28.15 -11.31 15.37
CA GLY A 257 -28.91 -10.13 14.96
C GLY A 257 -28.07 -8.86 14.85
N ILE A 258 -26.76 -8.99 14.62
CA ILE A 258 -25.87 -7.84 14.43
C ILE A 258 -26.24 -7.16 13.11
N ALA A 259 -26.40 -5.84 13.13
CA ALA A 259 -26.67 -5.06 11.92
C ALA A 259 -25.48 -5.13 10.94
N ALA A 260 -25.75 -5.07 9.64
CA ALA A 260 -24.72 -5.17 8.61
C ALA A 260 -23.64 -4.08 8.74
N GLU A 261 -24.06 -2.86 9.10
CA GLU A 261 -23.17 -1.72 9.32
C GLU A 261 -22.29 -1.92 10.55
N GLU A 262 -22.83 -2.49 11.62
CA GLU A 262 -22.08 -2.81 12.83
C GLU A 262 -21.06 -3.93 12.57
N LEU A 263 -21.46 -4.96 11.82
CA LEU A 263 -20.55 -6.02 11.38
C LEU A 263 -19.44 -5.46 10.49
N GLN A 264 -19.76 -4.58 9.54
CA GLN A 264 -18.77 -3.92 8.71
C GLN A 264 -17.77 -3.12 9.56
N ALA A 265 -18.25 -2.32 10.52
CA ALA A 265 -17.38 -1.58 11.43
C ALA A 265 -16.51 -2.52 12.29
N MET A 266 -17.07 -3.63 12.77
CA MET A 266 -16.32 -4.64 13.51
C MET A 266 -15.16 -5.20 12.68
N LEU A 267 -15.42 -5.59 11.43
CA LEU A 267 -14.43 -6.21 10.55
C LEU A 267 -13.33 -5.24 10.12
N TYR A 268 -13.67 -3.97 9.86
CA TYR A 268 -12.71 -2.97 9.35
C TYR A 268 -11.95 -2.21 10.44
N GLU A 269 -12.58 -1.97 11.59
CA GLU A 269 -12.09 -0.99 12.58
C GLU A 269 -11.86 -1.57 13.97
N LYS A 270 -12.49 -2.70 14.31
CA LYS A 270 -12.43 -3.28 15.67
C LYS A 270 -11.81 -4.67 15.73
N SER A 271 -11.25 -5.16 14.62
CA SER A 271 -10.66 -6.50 14.49
C SER A 271 -9.13 -6.42 14.43
N GLY A 272 -8.48 -7.44 13.87
CA GLY A 272 -7.04 -7.43 13.63
C GLY A 272 -6.21 -7.48 14.91
N LEU A 273 -5.02 -6.87 14.87
CA LEU A 273 -4.14 -6.72 16.02
C LEU A 273 -4.86 -6.03 17.20
N LEU A 274 -5.67 -5.01 16.93
CA LEU A 274 -6.47 -4.32 17.93
C LEU A 274 -7.47 -5.27 18.60
N GLY A 275 -8.28 -5.98 17.80
CA GLY A 275 -9.32 -6.85 18.33
C GLY A 275 -8.78 -8.04 19.11
N VAL A 276 -7.67 -8.63 18.66
CA VAL A 276 -7.05 -9.80 19.31
C VAL A 276 -6.29 -9.40 20.57
N SER A 277 -5.53 -8.30 20.53
CA SER A 277 -4.78 -7.85 21.71
C SER A 277 -5.67 -7.19 22.75
N GLY A 278 -6.73 -6.49 22.33
CA GLY A 278 -7.49 -5.57 23.17
C GLY A 278 -6.67 -4.36 23.63
N ILE A 279 -5.52 -4.08 22.99
CA ILE A 279 -4.56 -3.04 23.40
C ILE A 279 -4.40 -2.00 22.28
N SER A 280 -3.91 -2.41 21.11
CA SER A 280 -3.60 -1.49 20.01
C SER A 280 -3.54 -2.20 18.66
N GLY A 281 -3.87 -1.48 17.59
CA GLY A 281 -3.59 -1.90 16.22
C GLY A 281 -2.16 -1.57 15.75
N ASP A 282 -1.39 -0.85 16.56
CA ASP A 282 -0.01 -0.45 16.25
C ASP A 282 1.00 -1.50 16.74
N MET A 283 1.77 -2.06 15.81
CA MET A 283 2.74 -3.13 16.09
C MET A 283 3.80 -2.71 17.10
N ARG A 284 4.31 -1.47 17.01
CA ARG A 284 5.34 -0.97 17.92
C ARG A 284 4.83 -0.92 19.36
N THR A 285 3.57 -0.53 19.56
CA THR A 285 2.91 -0.54 20.87
C THR A 285 2.81 -1.95 21.44
N LEU A 286 2.49 -2.94 20.59
CA LEU A 286 2.41 -4.35 21.00
C LEU A 286 3.78 -4.93 21.35
N GLU A 287 4.82 -4.63 20.56
CA GLU A 287 6.20 -5.07 20.84
C GLU A 287 6.74 -4.53 22.17
N ALA A 288 6.33 -3.33 22.56
CA ALA A 288 6.71 -2.71 23.83
C ALA A 288 5.89 -3.20 25.03
N SER A 289 4.86 -4.01 24.80
CA SER A 289 3.95 -4.48 25.86
C SER A 289 4.41 -5.83 26.43
N ASN A 290 4.35 -5.93 27.76
CA ASN A 290 4.55 -7.19 28.48
C ASN A 290 3.25 -7.98 28.67
N ASP A 291 2.11 -7.47 28.19
CA ASP A 291 0.82 -8.17 28.27
C ASP A 291 0.82 -9.41 27.34
N PRO A 292 0.49 -10.62 27.83
CA PRO A 292 0.44 -11.83 27.02
C PRO A 292 -0.42 -11.70 25.75
N ARG A 293 -1.50 -10.91 25.80
CA ARG A 293 -2.39 -10.68 24.64
C ARG A 293 -1.70 -9.95 23.49
N ALA A 294 -0.69 -9.13 23.78
CA ALA A 294 0.13 -8.50 22.75
C ALA A 294 0.98 -9.55 22.01
N GLN A 295 1.58 -10.48 22.75
CA GLN A 295 2.38 -11.57 22.18
C GLN A 295 1.51 -12.52 21.36
N GLU A 296 0.30 -12.84 21.83
CA GLU A 296 -0.68 -13.64 21.09
C GLU A 296 -1.08 -12.99 19.75
N ALA A 297 -1.37 -11.69 19.77
CA ALA A 297 -1.73 -10.95 18.55
C ALA A 297 -0.57 -10.92 17.53
N MET A 298 0.66 -10.69 17.98
CA MET A 298 1.86 -10.72 17.12
C MET A 298 2.14 -12.11 16.57
N ALA A 299 2.01 -13.15 17.40
CA ALA A 299 2.18 -14.54 16.99
C ALA A 299 1.15 -14.94 15.93
N LEU A 300 -0.11 -14.53 16.10
CA LEU A 300 -1.17 -14.74 15.11
C LEU A 300 -0.87 -14.03 13.79
N PHE A 301 -0.42 -12.77 13.84
CA PHE A 301 -0.01 -12.01 12.66
C PHE A 301 1.10 -12.72 11.89
N ALA A 302 2.18 -13.11 12.57
CA ALA A 302 3.31 -13.81 11.96
C ALA A 302 2.91 -15.20 11.41
N PHE A 303 2.05 -15.93 12.13
CA PHE A 303 1.50 -17.20 11.67
C PHE A 303 0.69 -17.05 10.38
N ARG A 304 -0.21 -16.06 10.33
CA ARG A 304 -1.05 -15.82 9.14
C ARG A 304 -0.19 -15.37 7.95
N ALA A 305 0.78 -14.49 8.16
CA ALA A 305 1.72 -14.08 7.12
C ALA A 305 2.52 -15.28 6.57
N ALA A 306 3.07 -16.15 7.43
CA ALA A 306 3.79 -17.33 6.98
C ALA A 306 2.89 -18.33 6.24
N ARG A 307 1.65 -18.54 6.71
CA ARG A 307 0.68 -19.42 6.04
C ARG A 307 0.36 -18.92 4.63
N GLU A 308 0.05 -17.64 4.50
CA GLU A 308 -0.25 -17.05 3.19
C GLU A 308 0.99 -17.04 2.28
N ALA A 309 2.19 -16.83 2.83
CA ALA A 309 3.43 -16.95 2.05
C ALA A 309 3.60 -18.37 1.48
N ALA A 310 3.33 -19.41 2.27
CA ALA A 310 3.37 -20.78 1.78
C ALA A 310 2.31 -21.05 0.69
N ALA A 311 1.10 -20.48 0.83
CA ALA A 311 0.06 -20.58 -0.20
C ALA A 311 0.49 -19.91 -1.52
N LEU A 312 1.08 -18.72 -1.45
CA LEU A 312 1.61 -18.01 -2.62
C LEU A 312 2.80 -18.75 -3.26
N ALA A 313 3.67 -19.34 -2.45
CA ALA A 313 4.77 -20.18 -2.95
C ALA A 313 4.24 -21.40 -3.71
N ASN A 314 3.13 -21.99 -3.25
CA ASN A 314 2.45 -23.06 -3.97
C ASN A 314 1.91 -22.58 -5.33
N THR A 315 1.29 -21.39 -5.40
CA THR A 315 0.81 -20.83 -6.67
C THR A 315 1.94 -20.65 -7.70
N MET A 316 3.13 -20.25 -7.23
CA MET A 316 4.32 -20.08 -8.09
C MET A 316 5.12 -21.36 -8.35
N GLY A 317 4.88 -22.43 -7.58
CA GLY A 317 5.71 -23.65 -7.62
C GLY A 317 7.09 -23.51 -6.97
N GLY A 318 7.30 -22.49 -6.13
CA GLY A 318 8.59 -22.25 -5.48
C GLY A 318 8.68 -20.94 -4.71
N LEU A 319 9.77 -20.79 -3.95
CA LEU A 319 10.15 -19.56 -3.27
C LEU A 319 11.67 -19.44 -3.30
N GLU A 320 12.17 -18.34 -3.86
CA GLU A 320 13.60 -18.07 -4.02
C GLU A 320 14.01 -16.71 -3.41
N CYS A 321 13.05 -15.81 -3.25
CA CYS A 321 13.26 -14.52 -2.60
C CYS A 321 12.05 -14.13 -1.74
N LEU A 322 12.30 -13.62 -0.53
CA LEU A 322 11.30 -13.04 0.35
C LEU A 322 11.71 -11.61 0.69
N VAL A 323 10.92 -10.62 0.26
CA VAL A 323 11.17 -9.21 0.52
C VAL A 323 10.21 -8.69 1.57
N PHE A 324 10.71 -8.03 2.61
CA PHE A 324 9.89 -7.27 3.55
C PHE A 324 9.93 -5.78 3.20
N THR A 325 8.77 -5.15 3.19
CA THR A 325 8.61 -3.71 2.91
C THR A 325 7.50 -3.10 3.78
N ALA A 326 7.34 -1.78 3.68
CA ALA A 326 6.42 -0.96 4.46
C ALA A 326 6.74 -0.93 5.97
N GLY A 327 5.92 -0.19 6.74
CA GLY A 327 6.26 0.22 8.11
C GLY A 327 6.65 -0.91 9.06
N ILE A 328 5.88 -2.00 9.11
CA ILE A 328 6.18 -3.18 9.95
C ILE A 328 7.32 -3.99 9.31
N GLY A 329 7.25 -4.24 8.00
CA GLY A 329 8.22 -5.10 7.30
C GLY A 329 9.64 -4.53 7.36
N GLU A 330 9.79 -3.22 7.27
CA GLU A 330 11.08 -2.53 7.36
C GLU A 330 11.62 -2.45 8.80
N ARG A 331 10.73 -2.25 9.79
CA ARG A 331 11.13 -1.79 11.13
C ARG A 331 11.00 -2.83 12.25
N SER A 332 10.23 -3.90 12.06
CA SER A 332 10.06 -4.94 13.08
C SER A 332 10.94 -6.16 12.75
N ALA A 333 12.14 -6.21 13.34
CA ALA A 333 13.00 -7.38 13.28
C ALA A 333 12.32 -8.61 13.92
N THR A 334 11.55 -8.40 14.98
CA THR A 334 10.78 -9.43 15.69
C THR A 334 9.77 -10.13 14.79
N ILE A 335 8.95 -9.37 14.06
CA ILE A 335 7.95 -9.93 13.16
C ILE A 335 8.60 -10.63 11.97
N ARG A 336 9.64 -10.06 11.38
CA ARG A 336 10.40 -10.73 10.31
C ARG A 336 10.95 -12.07 10.77
N LYS A 337 11.55 -12.12 11.96
CA LYS A 337 12.07 -13.35 12.57
C LYS A 337 10.95 -14.39 12.77
N ALA A 338 9.86 -14.00 13.41
CA ALA A 338 8.72 -14.89 13.68
C ALA A 338 8.08 -15.46 12.41
N ILE A 339 8.07 -14.70 11.30
CA ILE A 339 7.61 -15.18 9.98
C ILE A 339 8.63 -16.16 9.40
N CYS A 340 9.91 -15.78 9.36
CA CYS A 340 10.97 -16.59 8.75
C CYS A 340 11.15 -17.96 9.45
N GLU A 341 11.05 -18.01 10.78
CA GLU A 341 11.13 -19.26 11.55
C GLU A 341 10.06 -20.28 11.12
N LYS A 342 8.86 -19.81 10.75
CA LYS A 342 7.76 -20.66 10.26
C LYS A 342 7.93 -21.11 8.82
N LEU A 343 8.85 -20.49 8.08
CA LEU A 343 9.15 -20.81 6.66
C LEU A 343 10.48 -21.58 6.52
N THR A 344 11.09 -22.02 7.61
CA THR A 344 12.34 -22.79 7.62
C THR A 344 12.25 -24.07 6.77
N TRP A 345 11.10 -24.74 6.78
CA TRP A 345 10.85 -25.93 5.97
C TRP A 345 10.82 -25.65 4.45
N LEU A 346 10.59 -24.39 4.03
CA LEU A 346 10.75 -23.91 2.65
C LEU A 346 12.19 -23.49 2.33
N GLY A 347 13.12 -23.64 3.28
CA GLY A 347 14.53 -23.32 3.10
C GLY A 347 14.92 -21.88 3.44
N VAL A 348 14.07 -21.15 4.17
CA VAL A 348 14.39 -19.83 4.72
C VAL A 348 15.31 -19.98 5.93
N VAL A 349 16.51 -19.41 5.86
CA VAL A 349 17.46 -19.33 6.98
C VAL A 349 17.86 -17.88 7.22
N LEU A 350 17.30 -17.28 8.27
CA LEU A 350 17.53 -15.89 8.64
C LEU A 350 18.86 -15.73 9.39
N GLU A 351 19.56 -14.62 9.16
CA GLU A 351 20.68 -14.19 9.98
C GLU A 351 20.21 -13.15 11.02
N ASP A 352 20.32 -13.49 12.30
CA ASP A 352 19.84 -12.68 13.42
C ASP A 352 20.53 -11.31 13.51
N ARG A 353 21.86 -11.22 13.31
CA ARG A 353 22.57 -9.93 13.36
C ARG A 353 22.14 -9.04 12.20
N ALA A 354 22.04 -9.58 10.99
CA ALA A 354 21.59 -8.83 9.82
C ALA A 354 20.15 -8.33 10.00
N ASN A 355 19.26 -9.19 10.51
CA ASN A 355 17.88 -8.85 10.83
C ASN A 355 17.76 -7.75 11.89
N ASN A 356 18.51 -7.84 12.99
CA ASN A 356 18.45 -6.88 14.09
C ASN A 356 19.09 -5.52 13.73
N THR A 357 20.00 -5.50 12.75
CA THR A 357 20.63 -4.27 12.25
C THR A 357 19.93 -3.68 11.03
N HIS A 358 18.81 -4.28 10.58
CA HIS A 358 18.06 -3.86 9.40
C HIS A 358 18.94 -3.79 8.13
N ALA A 359 19.83 -4.78 7.97
CA ALA A 359 20.61 -4.90 6.74
C ALA A 359 19.70 -5.12 5.51
N GLU A 360 20.22 -4.85 4.31
CA GLU A 360 19.46 -5.06 3.08
C GLU A 360 19.18 -6.54 2.80
N ILE A 361 20.17 -7.40 3.06
CA ILE A 361 20.06 -8.86 2.96
C ILE A 361 20.05 -9.42 4.37
N LEU A 362 19.02 -10.21 4.68
CA LEU A 362 18.77 -10.77 6.00
C LEU A 362 19.03 -12.27 6.07
N SER A 363 19.07 -12.98 4.94
CA SER A 363 19.31 -14.41 4.92
C SER A 363 20.78 -14.76 5.09
N ARG A 364 21.06 -15.94 5.65
CA ARG A 364 22.41 -16.51 5.64
C ARG A 364 22.81 -17.01 4.26
N PRO A 365 24.12 -17.16 3.95
CA PRO A 365 24.59 -17.69 2.67
C PRO A 365 24.05 -19.08 2.32
N GLU A 366 23.78 -19.93 3.31
CA GLU A 366 23.22 -21.28 3.13
C GLU A 366 21.70 -21.31 2.90
N SER A 367 21.01 -20.17 3.04
CA SER A 367 19.57 -20.09 2.81
C SER A 367 19.24 -20.35 1.35
N LYS A 368 18.25 -21.21 1.08
CA LYS A 368 17.73 -21.41 -0.28
C LYS A 368 16.89 -20.23 -0.75
N VAL A 369 16.30 -19.51 0.20
CA VAL A 369 15.51 -18.31 -0.03
C VAL A 369 16.30 -17.10 0.40
N GLU A 370 16.55 -16.18 -0.51
CA GLU A 370 17.16 -14.91 -0.17
C GLU A 370 16.14 -14.02 0.55
N VAL A 371 16.45 -13.52 1.74
CA VAL A 371 15.54 -12.65 2.50
C VAL A 371 16.09 -11.23 2.46
N ARG A 372 15.24 -10.25 2.14
CA ARG A 372 15.63 -8.84 2.02
C ARG A 372 14.68 -7.89 2.74
N VAL A 373 15.19 -6.70 3.06
CA VAL A 373 14.37 -5.52 3.37
C VAL A 373 14.58 -4.50 2.26
N ILE A 374 13.49 -4.01 1.67
CA ILE A 374 13.52 -2.93 0.67
C ILE A 374 12.43 -1.93 1.04
N ALA A 375 12.80 -0.68 1.32
CA ALA A 375 11.82 0.37 1.61
C ALA A 375 11.03 0.74 0.36
N THR A 376 9.71 0.82 0.45
CA THR A 376 8.87 1.16 -0.71
C THR A 376 8.82 2.67 -0.96
N ASP A 377 8.68 3.07 -2.23
CA ASP A 377 8.48 4.45 -2.64
C ASP A 377 7.34 4.54 -3.67
N GLU A 378 6.10 4.48 -3.16
CA GLU A 378 4.88 4.54 -3.96
C GLU A 378 4.77 5.88 -4.69
N GLU A 379 5.18 6.98 -4.06
CA GLU A 379 5.12 8.31 -4.66
C GLU A 379 6.01 8.40 -5.92
N SER A 380 7.16 7.72 -5.94
CA SER A 380 8.01 7.65 -7.14
C SER A 380 7.32 6.92 -8.31
N VAL A 381 6.53 5.89 -8.03
CA VAL A 381 5.76 5.14 -9.04
C VAL A 381 4.65 6.01 -9.60
N VAL A 382 3.90 6.69 -8.73
CA VAL A 382 2.86 7.66 -9.11
C VAL A 382 3.44 8.76 -10.01
N ALA A 383 4.62 9.29 -9.66
CA ALA A 383 5.29 10.30 -10.47
C ALA A 383 5.71 9.74 -11.86
N ARG A 384 6.23 8.51 -11.93
CA ARG A 384 6.60 7.86 -13.20
C ARG A 384 5.38 7.65 -14.09
N HIS A 385 4.30 7.11 -13.52
CA HIS A 385 3.02 6.90 -14.22
C HIS A 385 2.44 8.21 -14.74
N SER A 386 2.48 9.26 -13.91
CA SER A 386 2.02 10.59 -14.28
C SER A 386 2.85 11.18 -15.42
N ARG A 387 4.18 11.02 -15.39
CA ARG A 387 5.05 11.43 -16.50
C ARG A 387 4.67 10.72 -17.81
N MET A 388 4.44 9.41 -17.78
CA MET A 388 4.09 8.63 -18.97
C MET A 388 2.77 9.11 -19.58
N VAL A 389 1.74 9.30 -18.77
CA VAL A 389 0.43 9.81 -19.23
C VAL A 389 0.54 11.23 -19.80
N MET A 390 1.44 12.06 -19.26
CA MET A 390 1.64 13.44 -19.75
C MET A 390 2.55 13.54 -20.98
N GLN A 391 3.18 12.44 -21.41
CA GLN A 391 4.01 12.36 -22.61
C GLN A 391 3.30 11.69 -23.79
N ALA A 392 2.27 10.89 -23.52
CA ALA A 392 1.33 10.36 -24.51
C ALA A 392 0.40 11.47 -25.03
#